data_AF-A0A173KZC5-F1
#
_entry.id   AF-A0A173KZC5-F1
#
_cell.length_a   1.000
_cell.length_b   1.000
_cell.length_c   1.000
_cell.angle_alpha   90.00
_cell.angle_beta   90.00
_cell.angle_gamma   90.00
#
_symmetry.space_group_name_H-M   'P 1'
#
loop_
_entity.id
_entity.type
_entity.pdbx_description
1 polymer ?
#
loop_
_entity_poly.entity_id
_entity_poly.type
_entity_poly.pdbx_seq_one_letter_code
_entity_poly.pdbx_strand_id
1 'polypeptide(L)'
;MTTTTKTAHTPGPWEARMSARRTHFKILHSARGKGDGYNNRVAETCQWSPAAGPQIDPTEAAANAHLMASAPDMLDALLAIRKILGGIADHKKADPDDALAALLAMKLIDVTAAKATGGAA
;
A
#
# COMPACT_ATOMS: atom_id res chain seq x y z
N MET A 1 -34.50 -7.40 8.12
CA MET A 1 -33.45 -7.58 7.09
C MET A 1 -32.19 -6.88 7.60
N THR A 2 -31.19 -7.64 8.01
CA THR A 2 -29.89 -7.12 8.45
C THR A 2 -28.99 -7.00 7.22
N THR A 3 -28.82 -5.77 6.71
CA THR A 3 -27.78 -5.48 5.71
C THR A 3 -26.42 -5.58 6.39
N THR A 4 -25.72 -6.68 6.18
CA THR A 4 -24.30 -6.78 6.54
C THR A 4 -23.54 -5.82 5.63
N THR A 5 -23.23 -4.61 6.12
CA THR A 5 -22.33 -3.69 5.43
C THR A 5 -20.97 -4.37 5.39
N LYS A 6 -20.63 -5.00 4.26
CA LYS A 6 -19.32 -5.59 4.05
C LYS A 6 -18.29 -4.48 4.21
N THR A 7 -17.52 -4.50 5.29
CA THR A 7 -16.44 -3.53 5.53
C THR A 7 -15.41 -3.73 4.41
N ALA A 8 -15.42 -2.86 3.41
CA ALA A 8 -14.43 -2.86 2.35
C ALA A 8 -13.22 -2.05 2.81
N HIS A 9 -12.01 -2.51 2.47
CA HIS A 9 -10.81 -1.68 2.63
C HIS A 9 -10.92 -0.47 1.70
N THR A 10 -10.30 0.64 2.09
CA THR A 10 -10.21 1.82 1.22
C THR A 10 -9.41 1.46 -0.04
N PRO A 11 -9.97 1.57 -1.25
CA PRO A 11 -9.24 1.20 -2.46
C PRO A 11 -8.04 2.12 -2.69
N GLY A 12 -7.02 1.62 -3.38
CA GLY A 12 -5.89 2.43 -3.85
C GLY A 12 -6.24 3.27 -5.10
N PRO A 13 -5.27 4.02 -5.65
CA PRO A 13 -3.91 4.18 -5.14
C PRO A 13 -3.84 5.13 -3.94
N TRP A 14 -2.90 4.88 -3.03
CA TRP A 14 -2.62 5.77 -1.91
C TRP A 14 -1.33 6.57 -2.15
N GLU A 15 -1.28 7.80 -1.63
CA GLU A 15 -0.12 8.69 -1.76
C GLU A 15 0.47 8.99 -0.39
N ALA A 16 1.76 8.67 -0.20
CA ALA A 16 2.52 9.13 0.95
C ALA A 16 2.97 10.58 0.73
N ARG A 17 2.59 11.49 1.63
CA ARG A 17 2.88 12.91 1.51
C ARG A 17 3.37 13.49 2.83
N MET A 18 4.55 14.13 2.78
CA MET A 18 5.03 14.94 3.90
C MET A 18 4.03 16.05 4.22
N SER A 19 3.75 16.27 5.51
CA SER A 19 2.88 17.35 5.94
C SER A 19 3.49 18.71 5.63
N ALA A 20 2.65 19.73 5.47
CA ALA A 20 3.12 21.10 5.20
C ALA A 20 4.06 21.64 6.29
N ARG A 21 3.92 21.15 7.53
CA ARG A 21 4.80 21.49 8.67
C ARG A 21 6.04 20.61 8.78
N ARG A 22 6.21 19.62 7.90
CA ARG A 22 7.33 18.66 7.85
C ARG A 22 7.53 17.88 9.16
N THR A 23 6.43 17.58 9.85
CA THR A 23 6.45 16.90 11.17
C THR A 23 5.90 15.47 11.13
N HIS A 24 5.34 15.04 10.01
CA HIS A 24 4.72 13.72 9.85
C HIS A 24 4.47 13.45 8.36
N PHE A 25 4.29 12.18 8.01
CA PHE A 25 3.78 11.78 6.71
C PHE A 25 2.31 11.39 6.82
N LYS A 26 1.52 11.84 5.83
CA LYS A 26 0.12 11.49 5.65
C LYS A 26 0.01 10.51 4.50
N ILE A 27 -0.85 9.50 4.64
CA ILE A 27 -1.21 8.59 3.57
C ILE A 27 -2.59 9.02 3.08
N LEU A 28 -2.67 9.46 1.83
CA LEU A 28 -3.86 10.07 1.23
C LEU A 28 -4.51 9.13 0.22
N HIS A 29 -5.84 9.12 0.16
CA HIS A 29 -6.58 8.41 -0.87
C HIS A 29 -6.66 9.24 -2.16
N SER A 30 -6.01 8.77 -3.24
CA SER A 30 -5.92 9.53 -4.49
C SER A 30 -7.27 9.71 -5.19
N ALA A 31 -8.19 8.75 -5.07
CA ALA A 31 -9.48 8.76 -5.78
C ALA A 31 -10.53 9.74 -5.19
N ARG A 32 -10.22 10.48 -4.11
CA ARG A 32 -11.12 11.51 -3.55
C ARG A 32 -10.68 12.95 -3.81
N GLY A 33 -9.58 13.17 -4.55
CA GLY A 33 -9.09 14.51 -4.87
C GLY A 33 -8.69 15.34 -3.63
N LYS A 34 -8.38 16.63 -3.85
CA LYS A 34 -8.00 17.61 -2.80
C LYS A 34 -9.19 17.95 -1.88
N GLY A 35 -9.65 16.99 -1.09
CA GLY A 35 -10.51 17.24 0.07
C GLY A 35 -9.70 17.81 1.22
N ASP A 36 -10.36 18.66 2.01
CA ASP A 36 -9.97 19.35 3.25
C ASP A 36 -9.22 18.52 4.31
N GLY A 37 -8.02 18.02 4.00
CA GLY A 37 -6.96 17.59 4.91
C GLY A 37 -7.21 16.38 5.83
N TYR A 38 -8.46 16.08 6.16
CA TYR A 38 -8.90 14.96 6.99
C TYR A 38 -9.76 13.97 6.19
N ASN A 39 -10.66 14.46 5.32
CA ASN A 39 -11.57 13.60 4.56
C ASN A 39 -10.91 12.77 3.45
N ASN A 40 -9.62 13.01 3.18
CA ASN A 40 -8.83 12.23 2.23
C ASN A 40 -7.68 11.45 2.89
N ARG A 41 -7.58 11.43 4.22
CA ARG A 41 -6.50 10.74 4.93
C ARG A 41 -6.91 9.31 5.25
N VAL A 42 -6.08 8.35 4.84
CA VAL A 42 -6.22 6.93 5.17
C VAL A 42 -5.50 6.60 6.48
N ALA A 43 -4.29 7.15 6.64
CA ALA A 43 -3.45 6.96 7.83
C ALA A 43 -2.42 8.10 7.94
N GLU A 44 -1.69 8.13 9.05
CA GLU A 44 -0.62 9.09 9.34
C GLU A 44 0.47 8.42 10.18
N THR A 45 1.73 8.70 9.84
CA THR A 45 2.87 8.37 10.69
C THR A 45 3.28 9.63 11.44
N CYS A 46 2.79 9.79 12.66
CA CYS A 46 3.07 10.95 13.50
C CYS A 46 4.44 10.85 14.16
N GLN A 47 5.25 11.90 14.09
CA GLN A 47 6.36 12.13 15.02
C GLN A 47 5.89 12.91 16.27
N TRP A 48 4.61 12.79 16.64
CA TRP A 48 4.04 13.64 17.69
C TRP A 48 4.35 13.08 19.06
N SER A 49 5.13 13.82 19.86
CA SER A 49 4.97 13.82 21.30
C SER A 49 5.66 15.03 21.95
N PRO A 50 5.16 15.54 23.09
CA PRO A 50 6.02 16.13 24.10
C PRO A 50 6.72 15.06 24.98
N ALA A 51 6.43 13.76 24.81
CA ALA A 51 6.93 12.70 25.68
C ALA A 51 8.37 12.30 25.34
N ALA A 52 9.23 12.36 26.36
CA ALA A 52 10.58 11.85 26.37
C ALA A 52 10.62 10.40 25.85
N GLY A 53 11.25 10.20 24.71
CA GLY A 53 11.46 8.91 24.07
C GLY A 53 12.18 9.06 22.74
N PRO A 54 12.85 8.01 22.23
CA PRO A 54 13.48 8.05 20.93
C PRO A 54 12.42 8.33 19.86
N GLN A 55 12.62 9.41 19.09
CA GLN A 55 11.80 9.71 17.93
C GLN A 55 12.31 8.88 16.76
N ILE A 56 11.39 8.30 15.99
CA ILE A 56 11.76 7.67 14.72
C ILE A 56 12.38 8.72 13.79
N ASP A 57 13.42 8.33 13.06
CA ASP A 57 14.08 9.24 12.12
C ASP A 57 13.11 9.65 11.01
N PRO A 58 13.15 10.90 10.49
CA PRO A 58 12.30 11.32 9.38
C PRO A 58 12.40 10.42 8.14
N THR A 59 13.57 9.81 7.90
CA THR A 59 13.80 8.84 6.81
C THR A 59 13.07 7.54 7.06
N GLU A 60 13.08 7.06 8.30
CA GLU A 60 12.33 5.86 8.71
C GLU A 60 10.82 6.09 8.63
N ALA A 61 10.35 7.27 9.06
CA ALA A 61 8.96 7.67 8.92
C ALA A 61 8.53 7.74 7.44
N ALA A 62 9.40 8.25 6.56
CA ALA A 62 9.17 8.27 5.12
C ALA A 62 9.02 6.85 4.56
N ALA A 63 9.99 5.97 4.86
CA ALA A 63 9.98 4.58 4.37
C ALA A 63 8.71 3.84 4.83
N ASN A 64 8.31 4.01 6.10
CA ASN A 64 7.09 3.41 6.63
C ASN A 64 5.83 3.94 5.91
N ALA A 65 5.76 5.24 5.65
CA ALA A 65 4.63 5.82 4.93
C ALA A 65 4.55 5.33 3.47
N HIS A 66 5.69 5.20 2.79
CA HIS A 66 5.76 4.66 1.43
C HIS A 66 5.39 3.18 1.38
N LEU A 67 5.85 2.37 2.36
CA LEU A 67 5.44 0.98 2.50
C LEU A 67 3.93 0.85 2.69
N MET A 68 3.35 1.64 3.61
CA MET A 68 1.90 1.64 3.82
C MET A 68 1.13 2.06 2.57
N ALA A 69 1.62 3.07 1.83
CA ALA A 69 1.00 3.50 0.58
C ALA A 69 1.05 2.43 -0.51
N SER A 70 2.05 1.55 -0.49
CA SER A 70 2.17 0.41 -1.41
C SER A 70 1.27 -0.78 -1.07
N ALA A 71 0.66 -0.81 0.12
CA ALA A 71 -0.09 -1.95 0.61
C ALA A 71 -1.26 -2.40 -0.30
N PRO A 72 -2.06 -1.51 -0.93
CA PRO A 72 -3.10 -1.95 -1.87
C PRO A 72 -2.51 -2.65 -3.09
N ASP A 73 -1.52 -2.05 -3.72
CA ASP A 73 -0.84 -2.59 -4.90
C ASP A 73 -0.16 -3.94 -4.57
N MET A 74 0.46 -4.03 -3.39
CA MET A 74 1.13 -5.24 -2.90
C MET A 74 0.13 -6.34 -2.54
N LEU A 75 -1.01 -6.00 -1.94
CA LEU A 75 -2.08 -6.95 -1.66
C LEU A 75 -2.65 -7.54 -2.95
N ASP A 76 -2.93 -6.69 -3.95
CA ASP A 76 -3.43 -7.14 -5.25
C ASP A 76 -2.44 -8.08 -5.95
N ALA A 77 -1.15 -7.74 -5.91
CA ALA A 77 -0.09 -8.60 -6.46
C ALA A 77 0.00 -9.95 -5.74
N LEU A 78 -0.05 -9.96 -4.40
CA LEU A 78 -0.02 -11.18 -3.59
C LEU A 78 -1.27 -12.04 -3.81
N LEU A 79 -2.44 -11.44 -3.98
CA LEU A 79 -3.68 -12.17 -4.29
C LEU A 79 -3.63 -12.80 -5.68
N ALA A 80 -3.06 -12.10 -6.68
CA ALA A 80 -2.83 -12.63 -8.02
C ALA A 80 -1.90 -13.85 -7.98
N ILE A 81 -0.76 -13.76 -7.27
CA ILE A 81 0.18 -14.87 -7.11
C ILE A 81 -0.43 -16.04 -6.36
N ARG A 82 -1.19 -15.78 -5.27
CA ARG A 82 -1.86 -16.83 -4.49
C ARG A 82 -2.79 -17.67 -5.36
N LYS A 83 -3.54 -17.05 -6.28
CA LYS A 83 -4.45 -17.76 -7.19
C LYS A 83 -3.67 -18.73 -8.10
N ILE A 84 -2.49 -18.31 -8.55
CA ILE A 84 -1.63 -19.07 -9.46
C ILE A 84 -0.95 -20.23 -8.71
N LEU A 85 -0.34 -19.96 -7.54
CA LEU A 85 0.25 -21.00 -6.69
C LEU A 85 -0.79 -22.02 -6.22
N GLY A 86 -2.01 -21.56 -5.91
CA GLY A 86 -3.15 -22.44 -5.58
C GLY A 86 -3.58 -23.31 -6.76
N GLY A 87 -3.59 -22.77 -7.99
CA GLY A 87 -3.91 -23.55 -9.20
C GLY A 87 -2.84 -24.58 -9.58
N ILE A 88 -1.57 -24.29 -9.30
CA ILE A 88 -0.45 -25.23 -9.48
C ILE A 88 -0.55 -26.41 -8.50
N ALA A 89 -1.01 -26.16 -7.25
CA ALA A 89 -1.23 -27.20 -6.26
C ALA A 89 -2.34 -28.20 -6.66
N ASP A 90 -3.29 -27.77 -7.49
CA ASP A 90 -4.39 -28.61 -8.02
C ASP A 90 -3.99 -29.42 -9.27
N HIS A 91 -2.70 -29.46 -9.64
CA HIS A 91 -2.16 -30.19 -10.82
C HIS A 91 -2.81 -29.83 -12.18
N LYS A 92 -3.53 -28.70 -12.26
CA LYS A 92 -3.97 -28.17 -13.55
C LYS A 92 -2.74 -27.59 -14.25
N LYS A 93 -2.57 -27.89 -15.54
CA LYS A 93 -1.54 -27.21 -16.35
C LYS A 93 -1.79 -25.71 -16.23
N ALA A 94 -0.79 -24.97 -15.76
CA ALA A 94 -0.86 -23.51 -15.76
C ALA A 94 -1.12 -23.04 -17.20
N ASP A 95 -2.17 -22.25 -17.37
CA ASP A 95 -2.45 -21.60 -18.66
C ASP A 95 -1.29 -20.64 -18.98
N PRO A 96 -0.82 -20.52 -20.23
CA PRO A 96 0.05 -19.42 -20.65
C PRO A 96 -0.36 -18.05 -20.10
N ASP A 97 -1.67 -17.78 -19.97
CA ASP A 97 -2.21 -16.56 -19.39
C ASP A 97 -1.94 -16.44 -17.88
N ASP A 98 -1.93 -17.57 -17.15
CA ASP A 98 -1.56 -17.61 -15.72
C ASP A 98 -0.06 -17.30 -15.54
N ALA A 99 0.79 -17.79 -16.44
CA ALA A 99 2.23 -17.49 -16.39
C ALA A 99 2.52 -16.01 -16.67
N LEU A 100 1.82 -15.39 -17.62
CA LEU A 100 1.91 -13.96 -17.87
C LEU A 100 1.40 -13.14 -16.68
N ALA A 101 0.27 -13.53 -16.08
CA ALA A 101 -0.26 -12.91 -14.88
C ALA A 101 0.71 -13.01 -13.69
N ALA A 102 1.39 -14.15 -13.52
CA ALA A 102 2.42 -14.33 -12.49
C ALA A 102 3.58 -13.37 -12.69
N LEU A 103 4.08 -13.26 -13.93
CA LEU A 103 5.19 -12.37 -14.28
C LEU A 103 4.82 -10.90 -14.01
N LEU A 104 3.61 -10.49 -14.37
CA LEU A 104 3.10 -9.15 -14.11
C LEU A 104 2.95 -8.87 -12.60
N ALA A 105 2.45 -9.83 -11.84
CA ALA A 105 2.30 -9.69 -10.39
C ALA A 105 3.67 -9.63 -9.69
N MET A 106 4.63 -10.45 -10.09
CA MET A 106 6.01 -10.39 -9.58
C MET A 106 6.66 -9.03 -9.88
N LYS A 107 6.52 -8.52 -11.12
CA LYS A 107 6.98 -7.17 -11.47
C LYS A 107 6.30 -6.09 -10.63
N LEU A 108 5.01 -6.23 -10.34
CA LEU A 108 4.28 -5.31 -9.49
C LEU A 108 4.81 -5.35 -8.04
N ILE A 109 5.18 -6.52 -7.52
CA ILE A 109 5.87 -6.63 -6.22
C ILE A 109 7.20 -5.89 -6.25
N ASP A 110 8.02 -6.07 -7.28
CA ASP A 110 9.32 -5.39 -7.38
C ASP A 110 9.15 -3.87 -7.43
N VAL A 111 8.20 -3.38 -8.25
CA VAL A 111 7.91 -1.94 -8.36
C VAL A 111 7.35 -1.38 -7.05
N THR A 112 6.48 -2.11 -6.36
CA THR A 112 5.90 -1.66 -5.08
C THR A 112 6.93 -1.67 -3.96
N ALA A 113 7.81 -2.66 -3.91
CA ALA A 113 8.93 -2.72 -2.99
C ALA A 113 9.95 -1.59 -3.25
N ALA A 114 10.26 -1.29 -4.51
CA ALA A 114 11.13 -0.17 -4.88
C ALA A 114 10.51 1.18 -4.46
N LYS A 115 9.23 1.40 -4.76
CA LYS A 115 8.49 2.60 -4.29
C LYS A 115 8.48 2.71 -2.76
N ALA A 116 8.30 1.60 -2.05
CA ALA A 116 8.26 1.55 -0.58
C ALA A 116 9.61 1.90 0.06
N THR A 117 10.72 1.54 -0.58
CA THR A 117 12.09 1.68 -0.04
C THR A 117 12.80 2.95 -0.52
N GLY A 118 12.12 3.83 -1.25
CA GLY A 118 12.70 5.06 -1.79
C GLY A 118 13.59 4.84 -3.03
N GLY A 119 13.50 3.68 -3.67
CA GLY A 119 14.15 3.39 -4.94
C GLY A 119 13.48 4.20 -6.06
N ALA A 120 14.27 5.06 -6.71
CA ALA A 120 13.85 5.87 -7.85
C ALA A 120 13.17 5.04 -8.95
N ALA A 121 12.07 5.58 -9.49
CA ALA A 121 11.63 5.29 -10.85
C ALA A 121 12.37 6.19 -11.84
#